data_AF-A0A8B6GK25-F1
#
_entry.id   AF-A0A8B6GK25-F1
#
_cell.length_a   1.000
_cell.length_b   1.000
_cell.length_c   1.000
_cell.angle_alpha   90.00
_cell.angle_beta   90.00
_cell.angle_gamma   90.00
#
_symmetry.space_group_name_H-M   'P 1'
#
loop_
_entity.id
_entity.type
_entity.pdbx_description
1 polymer ?
#
loop_
_entity_poly.entity_id
_entity_poly.type
_entity_poly.pdbx_seq_one_letter_code
_entity_poly.pdbx_strand_id
1 'polypeptide(L)'
;MEEIEVFSTKLSSTGENVKLFLDDDYLEIPEEDIEDLEEMGYESYYTIEDSGQEVQRISVINNLPDLLKDTDSHDECMRRVVPKVREVLHVAQCEMQYAASAAFLQILQKNLVPIQNYTQTFLQTILNSVDGKDPEVSSAWLDTLLDVIELLPKDVIKKEILHVAIAKGQLSQSVAARMACCKILGKICTKFESFV
;
A
#
# COMPACT_ATOMS: atom_id res chain seq x y z
N MET A 1 27.13 3.03 10.87
CA MET A 1 26.06 2.17 11.45
C MET A 1 25.24 2.94 12.48
N GLU A 2 25.83 3.81 13.30
CA GLU A 2 25.08 4.72 14.21
C GLU A 2 24.38 5.90 13.51
N GLU A 3 24.86 6.40 12.36
CA GLU A 3 24.22 7.54 11.68
C GLU A 3 22.86 7.23 11.04
N ILE A 4 22.58 5.96 10.74
CA ILE A 4 21.31 5.52 10.15
C ILE A 4 20.20 5.49 11.22
N GLU A 5 20.54 5.15 12.48
CA GLU A 5 19.59 5.19 13.60
C GLU A 5 19.22 6.61 14.01
N VAL A 6 20.14 7.57 13.86
CA VAL A 6 19.88 8.99 14.15
C VAL A 6 18.91 9.62 13.14
N PHE A 7 18.96 9.18 11.87
CA PHE A 7 17.97 9.58 10.86
C PHE A 7 16.59 8.97 11.12
N SER A 8 16.54 7.68 11.48
CA SER A 8 15.30 6.99 11.86
C SER A 8 14.60 7.63 13.06
N THR A 9 15.37 8.12 14.04
CA THR A 9 14.83 8.69 15.28
C THR A 9 14.34 10.14 15.12
N LYS A 10 14.89 10.91 14.16
CA LYS A 10 14.44 12.28 13.86
C LYS A 10 13.17 12.35 13.00
N LEU A 11 12.79 11.25 12.34
CA LEU A 11 11.60 11.14 11.49
C LEU A 11 10.27 11.00 12.25
N SER A 12 10.24 11.13 13.59
CA SER A 12 9.01 11.03 14.39
C SER A 12 8.25 12.35 14.58
N SER A 13 8.70 13.46 13.99
CA SER A 13 7.95 14.72 14.05
C SER A 13 7.06 14.87 12.81
N THR A 14 5.76 14.98 13.05
CA THR A 14 4.64 14.87 12.10
C THR A 14 4.63 15.86 10.92
N GLY A 15 5.57 16.81 10.86
CA GLY A 15 5.65 17.83 9.80
C GLY A 15 6.65 17.55 8.67
N GLU A 16 7.78 16.88 8.94
CA GLU A 16 8.85 16.71 7.94
C GLU A 16 8.59 15.55 6.97
N ASN A 17 7.88 14.50 7.41
CA ASN A 17 7.54 13.34 6.59
C ASN A 17 6.65 13.67 5.38
N VAL A 18 5.80 14.71 5.49
CA VAL A 18 4.91 15.12 4.41
C VAL A 18 5.66 15.91 3.33
N LYS A 19 6.72 16.62 3.71
CA LYS A 19 7.45 17.51 2.81
C LYS A 19 8.40 16.73 1.89
N LEU A 20 9.12 15.75 2.45
CA LEU A 20 9.98 14.82 1.68
C LEU A 20 9.20 13.95 0.67
N PHE A 21 7.90 13.76 0.88
CA PHE A 21 7.04 12.94 0.00
C PHE A 21 6.38 13.75 -1.14
N LEU A 22 6.46 15.09 -1.08
CA LEU A 22 5.77 16.01 -2.01
C LEU A 22 6.72 16.85 -2.86
N ASP A 23 7.95 17.07 -2.43
CA ASP A 23 8.94 17.87 -3.15
C ASP A 23 9.74 16.97 -4.12
N ASP A 24 9.15 16.66 -5.29
CA ASP A 24 9.86 16.14 -6.48
C ASP A 24 10.63 17.30 -7.17
N ASP A 25 11.50 18.02 -6.43
CA ASP A 25 12.40 19.00 -7.06
C ASP A 25 13.53 18.25 -7.77
N TYR A 26 13.30 17.97 -9.06
CA TYR A 26 14.33 17.53 -10.00
C TYR A 26 15.49 18.55 -9.98
N LEU A 27 16.62 18.18 -9.38
CA LEU A 27 17.89 18.82 -9.76
C LEU A 27 18.23 18.35 -11.17
N GLU A 28 17.98 19.20 -12.17
CA GLU A 28 18.65 19.07 -13.47
C GLU A 28 20.15 19.26 -13.22
N ILE A 29 20.91 18.15 -13.29
CA ILE A 29 22.37 18.20 -13.26
C ILE A 29 22.81 18.86 -14.57
N PRO A 30 23.54 19.99 -14.54
CA PRO A 30 24.04 20.62 -15.76
C PRO A 30 24.91 19.64 -16.55
N GLU A 31 24.74 19.60 -17.88
CA GLU A 31 25.48 18.67 -18.76
C GLU A 31 27.01 18.81 -18.66
N GLU A 32 27.51 19.93 -18.15
CA GLU A 32 28.94 20.21 -17.97
C GLU A 32 29.59 19.46 -16.79
N ASP A 33 28.81 18.95 -15.82
CA ASP A 33 29.33 18.15 -14.69
C ASP A 33 29.37 16.64 -15.00
N ILE A 34 29.01 16.23 -16.23
CA ILE A 34 28.89 14.81 -16.64
C ILE A 34 30.25 14.17 -16.96
N GLU A 35 31.20 14.95 -17.50
CA GLU A 35 32.50 14.42 -17.93
C GLU A 35 33.40 13.99 -16.74
N ASP A 36 33.24 14.60 -15.56
CA ASP A 36 34.04 14.27 -14.36
C ASP A 36 33.47 13.10 -13.52
N LEU A 37 32.27 12.62 -13.85
CA LEU A 37 31.57 11.55 -13.11
C LEU A 37 31.61 10.19 -13.83
N GLU A 38 32.07 10.13 -15.08
CA GLU A 38 32.15 8.89 -15.87
C GLU A 38 33.12 7.84 -15.27
N GLU A 39 34.06 8.24 -14.40
CA GLU A 39 35.06 7.35 -13.81
C GLU A 39 34.64 6.76 -12.44
N MET A 40 33.59 7.27 -11.79
CA MET A 40 33.11 6.79 -10.49
C MET A 40 31.59 6.59 -10.45
N GLY A 41 31.12 5.51 -11.07
CA GLY A 41 29.96 4.77 -10.55
C GLY A 41 28.62 5.50 -10.59
N TYR A 42 28.25 6.07 -11.74
CA TYR A 42 26.90 6.57 -12.01
C TYR A 42 25.81 5.58 -11.59
N GLU A 43 25.95 4.28 -11.88
CA GLU A 43 24.99 3.26 -11.45
C GLU A 43 24.87 3.15 -9.91
N SER A 44 25.95 3.38 -9.17
CA SER A 44 25.95 3.34 -7.71
C SER A 44 25.23 4.55 -7.11
N TYR A 45 25.39 5.74 -7.70
CA TYR A 45 24.74 6.96 -7.21
C TYR A 45 23.22 6.91 -7.40
N TYR A 46 22.74 6.55 -8.60
CA TYR A 46 21.31 6.36 -8.87
C TYR A 46 20.68 5.27 -7.99
N THR A 47 21.39 4.17 -7.73
CA THR A 47 20.89 3.10 -6.85
C THR A 47 20.78 3.57 -5.39
N ILE A 48 21.69 4.41 -4.91
CA ILE A 48 21.68 4.92 -3.53
C ILE A 48 20.58 5.97 -3.34
N GLU A 49 20.36 6.87 -4.32
CA GLU A 49 19.26 7.83 -4.26
C GLU A 49 17.89 7.16 -4.35
N ASP A 50 17.72 6.20 -5.27
CA ASP A 50 16.45 5.49 -5.44
C ASP A 50 16.13 4.61 -4.21
N SER A 51 17.15 3.95 -3.64
CA SER A 51 16.99 3.20 -2.38
C SER A 51 16.70 4.12 -1.18
N GLY A 52 17.30 5.31 -1.13
CA GLY A 52 16.99 6.33 -0.11
C GLY A 52 15.53 6.79 -0.17
N GLN A 53 15.02 7.06 -1.37
CA GLN A 53 13.62 7.42 -1.58
C GLN A 53 12.67 6.27 -1.26
N GLU A 54 13.01 5.04 -1.65
CA GLU A 54 12.20 3.86 -1.36
C GLU A 54 12.08 3.61 0.16
N VAL A 55 13.17 3.72 0.90
CA VAL A 55 13.16 3.57 2.38
C VAL A 55 12.28 4.64 3.03
N GLN A 56 12.36 5.89 2.58
CA GLN A 56 11.50 6.96 3.07
C GLN A 56 10.03 6.69 2.74
N ARG A 57 9.75 6.20 1.52
CA ARG A 57 8.39 5.90 1.10
C ARG A 57 7.76 4.77 1.90
N ILE A 58 8.53 3.70 2.15
CA ILE A 58 8.14 2.59 3.03
C ILE A 58 7.90 3.11 4.45
N SER A 59 8.77 3.99 4.96
CA SER A 59 8.58 4.61 6.28
C SER A 59 7.26 5.38 6.39
N VAL A 60 6.92 6.20 5.40
CA VAL A 60 5.64 6.92 5.36
C VAL A 60 4.45 5.95 5.38
N ILE A 61 4.52 4.87 4.62
CA ILE A 61 3.46 3.85 4.57
C ILE A 61 3.31 3.13 5.92
N ASN A 62 4.42 2.73 6.54
CA ASN A 62 4.39 2.06 7.84
C ASN A 62 3.80 2.97 8.94
N ASN A 63 4.05 4.27 8.86
CA ASN A 63 3.54 5.27 9.80
C ASN A 63 2.14 5.80 9.43
N LEU A 64 1.59 5.43 8.26
CA LEU A 64 0.28 5.90 7.80
C LEU A 64 -0.85 5.65 8.82
N PRO A 65 -0.93 4.49 9.51
CA PRO A 65 -1.92 4.31 10.57
C PRO A 65 -1.77 5.32 11.71
N ASP A 66 -0.56 5.65 12.13
CA ASP A 66 -0.36 6.60 13.23
C ASP A 66 -0.68 8.03 12.80
N LEU A 67 -0.39 8.41 11.55
CA LEU A 67 -0.79 9.70 10.98
C LEU A 67 -2.32 9.88 10.87
N LEU A 68 -3.05 8.80 10.60
CA LEU A 68 -4.52 8.80 10.54
C LEU A 68 -5.16 8.76 11.93
N LYS A 69 -4.43 8.31 12.94
CA LYS A 69 -4.89 8.32 14.34
C LYS A 69 -4.85 9.73 14.93
N ASP A 70 -3.89 10.56 14.52
CA ASP A 70 -3.79 11.94 14.98
C ASP A 70 -4.96 12.76 14.40
N THR A 71 -5.77 13.33 15.30
CA THR A 71 -7.00 14.06 14.94
C THR A 71 -6.68 15.36 14.20
N ASP A 72 -5.55 16.00 14.51
CA ASP A 72 -5.18 17.28 13.91
C ASP A 72 -4.67 17.12 12.46
N SER A 73 -4.04 15.98 12.14
CA SER A 73 -3.55 15.67 10.79
C SER A 73 -4.45 14.74 9.97
N HIS A 74 -5.56 14.24 10.52
CA HIS A 74 -6.39 13.21 9.88
C HIS A 74 -6.86 13.60 8.47
N ASP A 75 -7.52 14.75 8.36
CA ASP A 75 -8.10 15.21 7.09
C ASP A 75 -7.02 15.52 6.05
N GLU A 76 -5.91 16.10 6.49
CA GLU A 76 -4.77 16.41 5.62
C GLU A 76 -4.08 15.15 5.12
N CYS A 77 -3.92 14.16 5.99
CA CYS A 77 -3.38 12.84 5.65
C CYS A 77 -4.28 12.13 4.63
N MET A 78 -5.59 12.10 4.87
CA MET A 78 -6.56 11.52 3.94
C MET A 78 -6.60 12.22 2.58
N ARG A 79 -6.36 13.54 2.54
CA ARG A 79 -6.46 14.35 1.32
C ARG A 79 -5.16 14.43 0.52
N ARG A 80 -3.99 14.36 1.16
CA ARG A 80 -2.68 14.50 0.50
C ARG A 80 -1.86 13.21 0.50
N VAL A 81 -1.71 12.57 1.65
CA VAL A 81 -0.80 11.42 1.80
C VAL A 81 -1.42 10.17 1.19
N VAL A 82 -2.66 9.84 1.53
CA VAL A 82 -3.33 8.62 1.05
C VAL A 82 -3.40 8.55 -0.49
N PRO A 83 -3.78 9.62 -1.22
CA PRO A 83 -3.78 9.60 -2.68
C PRO A 83 -2.39 9.37 -3.28
N LYS A 84 -1.35 10.05 -2.77
CA LYS A 84 0.03 9.89 -3.28
C LYS A 84 0.57 8.50 -2.98
N VAL A 85 0.31 7.92 -1.80
CA VAL A 85 0.64 6.52 -1.48
C VAL A 85 0.01 5.56 -2.50
N ARG A 86 -1.26 5.78 -2.85
CA ARG A 86 -1.96 4.93 -3.84
C ARG A 86 -1.40 5.07 -5.25
N GLU A 87 -0.95 6.27 -5.62
CA GLU A 87 -0.31 6.54 -6.92
C GLU A 87 1.01 5.80 -7.05
N VAL A 88 1.89 5.91 -6.05
CA VAL A 88 3.22 5.27 -6.08
C VAL A 88 3.11 3.75 -5.99
N LEU A 89 2.07 3.21 -5.35
CA LEU A 89 1.85 1.77 -5.23
C LEU A 89 1.64 1.06 -6.57
N HIS A 90 1.27 1.73 -7.65
CA HIS A 90 1.11 1.05 -8.94
C HIS A 90 2.45 0.56 -9.52
N VAL A 91 3.55 1.26 -9.21
CA VAL A 91 4.90 0.99 -9.72
C VAL A 91 5.87 0.55 -8.62
N ALA A 92 5.37 0.38 -7.39
CA ALA A 92 6.17 0.04 -6.23
C ALA A 92 6.71 -1.39 -6.27
N GLN A 93 7.92 -1.57 -5.73
CA GLN A 93 8.54 -2.88 -5.55
C GLN A 93 7.88 -3.68 -4.41
N CYS A 94 8.25 -4.96 -4.27
CA CYS A 94 7.60 -5.90 -3.37
C CYS A 94 7.60 -5.43 -1.89
N GLU A 95 8.70 -4.92 -1.37
CA GLU A 95 8.82 -4.45 0.03
C GLU A 95 7.79 -3.36 0.36
N MET A 96 7.62 -2.40 -0.54
CA MET A 96 6.66 -1.33 -0.37
C MET A 96 5.21 -1.81 -0.49
N GLN A 97 4.95 -2.81 -1.34
CA GLN A 97 3.64 -3.47 -1.41
C GLN A 97 3.30 -4.19 -0.11
N TYR A 98 4.27 -4.88 0.50
CA TYR A 98 4.10 -5.57 1.78
C TYR A 98 3.87 -4.59 2.93
N ALA A 99 4.61 -3.48 2.97
CA ALA A 99 4.37 -2.42 3.94
C ALA A 99 2.94 -1.85 3.80
N ALA A 100 2.48 -1.61 2.57
CA ALA A 100 1.15 -1.05 2.32
C ALA A 100 0.03 -2.01 2.69
N SER A 101 0.17 -3.30 2.36
CA SER A 101 -0.84 -4.30 2.69
C SER A 101 -1.03 -4.41 4.21
N ALA A 102 0.08 -4.42 4.96
CA ALA A 102 0.06 -4.41 6.41
C ALA A 102 -0.54 -3.12 6.98
N ALA A 103 -0.15 -1.95 6.47
CA ALA A 103 -0.67 -0.67 6.92
C ALA A 103 -2.18 -0.53 6.69
N PHE A 104 -2.67 -0.97 5.52
CA PHE A 104 -4.10 -0.88 5.18
C PHE A 104 -4.93 -1.79 6.08
N LEU A 105 -4.47 -3.00 6.38
CA LEU A 105 -5.12 -3.87 7.34
C LEU A 105 -5.20 -3.21 8.74
N GLN A 106 -4.09 -2.62 9.20
CA GLN A 106 -4.07 -1.93 10.51
C GLN A 106 -5.07 -0.78 10.58
N ILE A 107 -5.23 -0.02 9.49
CA ILE A 107 -6.19 1.09 9.41
C ILE A 107 -7.61 0.61 9.69
N LEU A 108 -7.98 -0.55 9.13
CA LEU A 108 -9.29 -1.16 9.40
C LEU A 108 -9.40 -1.74 10.80
N GLN A 109 -8.40 -2.51 11.25
CA GLN A 109 -8.37 -3.14 12.57
C GLN A 109 -8.51 -2.12 13.71
N LYS A 110 -7.83 -0.98 13.57
CA LYS A 110 -7.83 0.11 14.56
C LYS A 110 -9.02 1.08 14.37
N ASN A 111 -9.91 0.84 13.39
CA ASN A 111 -11.04 1.71 13.05
C ASN A 111 -10.63 3.18 12.85
N LEU A 112 -9.50 3.42 12.18
CA LEU A 112 -8.93 4.77 12.06
C LEU A 112 -9.69 5.66 11.08
N VAL A 113 -10.43 5.07 10.15
CA VAL A 113 -11.28 5.79 9.19
C VAL A 113 -12.68 5.18 9.20
N PRO A 114 -13.73 5.96 8.85
CA PRO A 114 -15.06 5.41 8.65
C PRO A 114 -15.06 4.29 7.60
N ILE A 115 -15.88 3.25 7.80
CA ILE A 115 -15.97 2.10 6.88
C ILE A 115 -16.24 2.53 5.44
N GLN A 116 -17.06 3.56 5.24
CA GLN A 116 -17.32 4.10 3.91
C GLN A 116 -16.05 4.62 3.23
N ASN A 117 -15.24 5.39 3.95
CA ASN A 117 -13.96 5.90 3.44
C ASN A 117 -13.01 4.73 3.16
N TYR A 118 -12.89 3.79 4.09
CA TYR A 118 -12.06 2.60 3.90
C TYR A 118 -12.41 1.83 2.62
N THR A 119 -13.71 1.63 2.41
CA THR A 119 -14.27 0.89 1.27
C THR A 119 -13.96 1.58 -0.07
N GLN A 120 -13.99 2.92 -0.09
CA GLN A 120 -13.77 3.72 -1.30
C GLN A 120 -12.29 3.97 -1.62
N THR A 121 -11.40 3.85 -0.63
CA THR A 121 -9.96 4.12 -0.79
C THR A 121 -9.13 2.84 -0.74
N PHE A 122 -8.94 2.30 0.45
CA PHE A 122 -8.01 1.21 0.74
C PHE A 122 -8.49 -0.13 0.18
N LEU A 123 -9.79 -0.44 0.33
CA LEU A 123 -10.34 -1.69 -0.20
C LEU A 123 -10.23 -1.76 -1.71
N GLN A 124 -10.47 -0.66 -2.43
CA GLN A 124 -10.32 -0.65 -3.90
C GLN A 124 -8.88 -0.93 -4.32
N THR A 125 -7.89 -0.38 -3.59
CA THR A 125 -6.48 -0.70 -3.84
C THR A 125 -6.18 -2.18 -3.56
N ILE A 126 -6.65 -2.73 -2.44
CA ILE A 126 -6.47 -4.17 -2.12
C ILE A 126 -7.06 -5.03 -3.24
N LEU A 127 -8.31 -4.77 -3.66
CA LEU A 127 -8.98 -5.54 -4.69
C LEU A 127 -8.23 -5.52 -6.03
N ASN A 128 -7.69 -4.36 -6.41
CA ASN A 128 -6.88 -4.22 -7.62
C ASN A 128 -5.54 -4.97 -7.50
N SER A 129 -4.88 -4.92 -6.34
CA SER A 129 -3.57 -5.55 -6.15
C SER A 129 -3.62 -7.09 -6.10
N VAL A 130 -4.77 -7.69 -5.79
CA VAL A 130 -4.98 -9.16 -5.88
C VAL A 130 -4.88 -9.67 -7.33
N ASP A 131 -5.06 -8.81 -8.33
CA ASP A 131 -4.86 -9.12 -9.75
C ASP A 131 -3.47 -8.73 -10.27
N GLY A 132 -2.52 -8.49 -9.36
CA GLY A 132 -1.15 -8.15 -9.70
C GLY A 132 -0.48 -9.20 -10.59
N LYS A 133 0.52 -8.74 -11.37
CA LYS A 133 1.31 -9.63 -12.23
C LYS A 133 2.30 -10.47 -11.42
N ASP A 134 2.81 -9.91 -10.32
CA ASP A 134 3.72 -10.58 -9.41
C ASP A 134 2.93 -11.54 -8.48
N PRO A 135 3.18 -12.86 -8.55
CA PRO A 135 2.43 -13.83 -7.75
C PRO A 135 2.63 -13.72 -6.24
N GLU A 136 3.82 -13.30 -5.79
CA GLU A 136 4.15 -13.20 -4.36
C GLU A 136 3.45 -12.00 -3.74
N VAL A 137 3.55 -10.84 -4.41
CA VAL A 137 2.83 -9.62 -4.03
C VAL A 137 1.32 -9.84 -4.06
N SER A 138 0.80 -10.45 -5.14
CA SER A 138 -0.64 -10.73 -5.27
C SER A 138 -1.14 -11.70 -4.20
N SER A 139 -0.30 -12.65 -3.78
CA SER A 139 -0.62 -13.55 -2.66
C SER A 139 -0.71 -12.78 -1.33
N ALA A 140 0.24 -11.88 -1.05
CA ALA A 140 0.21 -11.07 0.16
C ALA A 140 -1.03 -10.16 0.23
N TRP A 141 -1.41 -9.55 -0.91
CA TRP A 141 -2.65 -8.77 -1.00
C TRP A 141 -3.90 -9.64 -0.87
N LEU A 142 -3.88 -10.88 -1.37
CA LEU A 142 -4.97 -11.82 -1.18
C LEU A 142 -5.13 -12.18 0.30
N ASP A 143 -4.06 -12.50 1.00
CA ASP A 143 -4.11 -12.82 2.43
C ASP A 143 -4.64 -11.62 3.23
N THR A 144 -4.18 -10.41 2.89
CA THR A 144 -4.71 -9.14 3.44
C THR A 144 -6.21 -8.99 3.18
N LEU A 145 -6.69 -9.29 1.97
CA LEU A 145 -8.12 -9.25 1.64
C LEU A 145 -8.93 -10.24 2.49
N LEU A 146 -8.39 -11.44 2.72
CA LEU A 146 -9.06 -12.44 3.56
C LEU A 146 -9.20 -11.96 5.01
N ASP A 147 -8.20 -11.27 5.55
CA ASP A 147 -8.28 -10.68 6.90
C ASP A 147 -9.24 -9.50 6.94
N VAL A 148 -9.23 -8.64 5.91
CA VAL A 148 -10.17 -7.53 5.77
C VAL A 148 -11.63 -8.01 5.73
N ILE A 149 -11.93 -9.13 5.05
CA ILE A 149 -13.27 -9.72 5.01
C ILE A 149 -13.79 -10.06 6.43
N GLU A 150 -12.92 -10.44 7.37
CA GLU A 150 -13.35 -10.72 8.74
C GLU A 150 -13.84 -9.48 9.47
N LEU A 151 -13.31 -8.31 9.13
CA LEU A 151 -13.57 -7.06 9.82
C LEU A 151 -14.71 -6.25 9.18
N LEU A 152 -15.01 -6.50 7.91
CA LEU A 152 -16.02 -5.73 7.19
C LEU A 152 -17.48 -6.10 7.55
N PRO A 153 -18.41 -5.13 7.47
CA PRO A 153 -19.84 -5.37 7.52
C PRO A 153 -20.34 -6.28 6.40
N LYS A 154 -21.40 -7.05 6.67
CA LYS A 154 -21.98 -8.03 5.74
C LYS A 154 -22.47 -7.39 4.42
N ASP A 155 -22.98 -6.17 4.48
CA ASP A 155 -23.45 -5.40 3.32
C ASP A 155 -22.29 -4.96 2.41
N VAL A 156 -21.17 -4.50 2.98
CA VAL A 156 -19.96 -4.15 2.22
C VAL A 156 -19.40 -5.38 1.51
N ILE A 157 -19.30 -6.52 2.21
CA ILE A 157 -18.82 -7.77 1.61
C ILE A 157 -19.68 -8.17 0.40
N LYS A 158 -21.01 -8.12 0.54
CA LYS A 158 -21.95 -8.43 -0.55
C LYS A 158 -21.79 -7.49 -1.74
N LYS A 159 -21.68 -6.19 -1.47
CA LYS A 159 -21.67 -5.17 -2.51
C LYS A 159 -20.32 -5.10 -3.24
N GLU A 160 -19.23 -5.14 -2.50
CA GLU A 160 -17.89 -4.77 -3.00
C GLU A 160 -17.00 -5.98 -3.30
N ILE A 161 -17.19 -7.12 -2.61
CA ILE A 161 -16.24 -8.25 -2.69
C ILE A 161 -16.84 -9.45 -3.42
N LEU A 162 -18.13 -9.73 -3.19
CA LEU A 162 -18.78 -10.93 -3.75
C LEU A 162 -18.72 -10.97 -5.28
N HIS A 163 -18.97 -9.85 -5.94
CA HIS A 163 -18.94 -9.77 -7.40
C HIS A 163 -17.52 -10.01 -7.95
N VAL A 164 -16.49 -9.50 -7.26
CA VAL A 164 -15.08 -9.73 -7.59
C VAL A 164 -14.74 -11.21 -7.50
N ALA A 165 -15.17 -11.87 -6.42
CA ALA A 165 -14.95 -13.31 -6.25
C ALA A 165 -15.60 -14.11 -7.39
N ILE A 166 -16.86 -13.82 -7.73
CA ILE A 166 -17.59 -14.49 -8.82
C ILE A 166 -16.90 -14.27 -10.18
N ALA A 167 -16.41 -13.06 -10.46
CA ALA A 167 -15.70 -12.75 -11.70
C ALA A 167 -14.38 -13.55 -11.81
N LYS A 168 -13.63 -13.68 -10.71
CA LYS A 168 -12.40 -14.50 -10.66
C LYS A 168 -12.66 -15.99 -10.83
N GLY A 169 -13.85 -16.47 -10.47
CA GLY A 169 -14.25 -17.88 -10.55
C GLY A 169 -14.61 -18.37 -11.95
N GLN A 170 -14.71 -17.47 -12.94
CA GLN A 170 -15.12 -17.85 -14.30
C GLN A 170 -14.12 -18.81 -14.96
N LEU A 171 -14.61 -19.73 -15.79
CA LEU A 171 -13.77 -20.73 -16.48
C LEU A 171 -12.75 -20.09 -17.43
N SER A 172 -13.03 -18.89 -17.93
CA SER A 172 -12.13 -18.09 -18.76
C SER A 172 -10.93 -17.49 -18.02
N GLN A 173 -10.97 -17.48 -16.68
CA GLN A 173 -9.89 -16.92 -15.87
C GLN A 173 -8.72 -17.89 -15.70
N SER A 174 -7.59 -17.42 -15.18
CA SER A 174 -6.44 -18.27 -14.88
C SER A 174 -6.73 -19.23 -13.72
N VAL A 175 -5.92 -20.29 -13.58
CA VAL A 175 -6.01 -21.19 -12.42
C VAL A 175 -5.80 -20.43 -11.11
N ALA A 176 -4.83 -19.52 -11.07
CA ALA A 176 -4.53 -18.70 -9.89
C ALA A 176 -5.73 -17.82 -9.49
N ALA A 177 -6.38 -17.16 -10.46
CA ALA A 177 -7.58 -16.37 -10.20
C ALA A 177 -8.73 -17.22 -9.64
N ARG A 178 -8.96 -18.42 -10.20
CA ARG A 178 -9.96 -19.35 -9.66
C ARG A 178 -9.62 -19.86 -8.26
N MET A 179 -8.34 -20.05 -7.93
CA MET A 179 -7.92 -20.37 -6.57
C MET A 179 -8.18 -19.21 -5.60
N ALA A 180 -7.91 -17.97 -6.02
CA ALA A 180 -8.23 -16.77 -5.23
C ALA A 180 -9.74 -16.65 -5.01
N CYS A 181 -10.57 -16.90 -6.04
CA CYS A 181 -12.03 -17.01 -5.91
C CYS A 181 -12.43 -17.99 -4.80
N CYS A 182 -11.92 -19.23 -4.83
CA CYS A 182 -12.24 -20.23 -3.82
C CYS A 182 -11.87 -19.77 -2.40
N LYS A 183 -10.69 -19.16 -2.22
CA LYS A 183 -10.25 -18.61 -0.94
C LYS A 183 -11.19 -17.50 -0.45
N ILE A 184 -11.51 -16.53 -1.32
CA ILE A 184 -12.39 -15.40 -0.99
C ILE A 184 -13.80 -15.90 -0.64
N LEU A 185 -14.40 -16.75 -1.47
CA LEU A 185 -15.73 -17.32 -1.19
C LEU A 185 -15.75 -18.13 0.10
N GLY A 186 -14.72 -18.95 0.33
CA GLY A 186 -14.56 -19.70 1.58
C GLY A 186 -14.56 -18.79 2.81
N LYS A 187 -13.84 -17.67 2.74
CA LYS A 187 -13.81 -16.66 3.81
C LYS A 187 -15.15 -15.94 3.96
N ILE A 188 -15.79 -15.54 2.87
CA ILE A 188 -17.10 -14.89 2.87
C ILE A 188 -18.14 -15.79 3.56
N CYS A 189 -18.15 -17.10 3.27
CA CYS A 189 -19.10 -18.05 3.84
C CYS A 189 -19.07 -18.10 5.38
N THR A 190 -17.94 -17.79 6.03
CA THR A 190 -17.86 -17.76 7.50
C THR A 190 -18.59 -16.56 8.12
N LYS A 191 -18.92 -15.54 7.31
CA LYS A 191 -19.58 -14.29 7.76
C LYS A 191 -21.09 -14.31 7.63
N PHE A 192 -21.64 -15.18 6.79
CA PHE A 192 -23.08 -15.28 6.57
C PHE A 192 -23.63 -16.48 7.33
N GLU A 193 -24.78 -16.28 7.97
CA GLU A 193 -25.50 -17.39 8.59
C GLU A 193 -26.02 -18.31 7.48
N SER A 194 -25.94 -19.60 7.72
CA SER A 194 -26.63 -20.58 6.89
C SER A 194 -28.12 -20.31 6.96
N PHE A 195 -28.79 -20.30 5.82
CA PHE A 195 -30.25 -20.40 5.78
C PHE A 195 -30.62 -21.77 6.38
N VAL A 196 -31.18 -21.75 7.59
CA VAL A 196 -31.79 -22.91 8.27
C VAL A 196 -33.28 -22.67 8.34
#